data_AF-A0A959SCL2-F1
#
_entry.id   AF-A0A959SCL2-F1
#
_cell.length_a   1.000
_cell.length_b   1.000
_cell.length_c   1.000
_cell.angle_alpha   90.00
_cell.angle_beta   90.00
_cell.angle_gamma   90.00
#
_symmetry.space_group_name_H-M   'P 1'
#
loop_
_entity.id
_entity.type
_entity.pdbx_description
1 polymer ?
#
loop_
_entity_poly.entity_id
_entity_poly.type
_entity_poly.pdbx_seq_one_letter_code
_entity_poly.pdbx_strand_id
1 'polypeptide(L)'
;MNGVALDRGGQWIVQRLRVPVIASAIYLPLSAVLIGFKTDQLVLAALFTGLYMASAASRRWVLGFAIFFVYWVIFDWMKALPNYTVNTVHIGDLYAAERSLFGIAHQGTVLTPNEHLALRTTPLKDLLAGLFYLCWVPVPLAFAAYLYAKDKVHFLRFALCFLLVNLLGFAVYYLYPAAPPWYVAQHDTAFIAGTPGNTAGLGRFDALTGLPIFHGLYSKSSNVFAAVPSLHAAYLLVAAYWAHRAGLKKARAFFAFIAAGIWWAAVYSGHHYILDVLAGIACAVLGVTLFNLLLRAPRFAAWITRYRNAIEQPRRTLRPGPQLVHMDGGQRPGQGIIITTEHLDHVTTDH
;
A
#
# COMPACT_ATOMS: atom_id res chain seq x y z
N MET A 1 32.86 30.51 23.44
CA MET A 1 32.08 29.37 22.91
C MET A 1 30.77 29.92 22.35
N ASN A 2 30.49 29.63 21.08
CA ASN A 2 29.79 30.54 20.16
C ASN A 2 28.26 30.46 20.20
N GLY A 3 27.59 31.58 20.56
CA GLY A 3 26.13 31.74 20.38
C GLY A 3 25.66 31.60 18.92
N VAL A 4 26.54 31.84 17.95
CA VAL A 4 26.28 31.69 16.49
C VAL A 4 26.10 30.22 16.07
N ALA A 5 26.69 29.27 16.80
CA ALA A 5 26.53 27.83 16.50
C ALA A 5 25.20 27.27 17.03
N LEU A 6 24.72 27.79 18.16
CA LEU A 6 23.42 27.44 18.74
C LEU A 6 22.26 28.00 17.89
N ASP A 7 22.39 29.21 17.35
CA ASP A 7 21.36 29.84 16.50
C ASP A 7 21.19 29.08 15.16
N ARG A 8 22.28 28.64 14.51
CA ARG A 8 22.20 27.78 13.30
C ARG A 8 21.65 26.39 13.59
N GLY A 9 21.98 25.82 14.74
CA GLY A 9 21.44 24.53 15.19
C GLY A 9 19.93 24.61 15.42
N GLY A 10 19.46 25.67 16.09
CA GLY A 10 18.05 25.93 16.35
C GLY A 10 17.24 26.15 15.06
N GLN A 11 17.71 27.00 14.16
CA GLN A 11 17.01 27.28 12.90
C GLN A 11 16.87 26.04 12.01
N TRP A 12 17.88 25.16 11.98
CA TRP A 12 17.81 23.90 11.24
C TRP A 12 16.82 22.90 11.85
N ILE A 13 16.72 22.83 13.18
CA ILE A 13 15.73 21.99 13.87
C ILE A 13 14.32 22.52 13.59
N VAL A 14 14.12 23.83 13.73
CA VAL A 14 12.83 24.48 13.48
C VAL A 14 12.36 24.25 12.04
N GLN A 15 13.24 24.44 11.05
CA GLN A 15 12.91 24.17 9.64
C GLN A 15 12.53 22.70 9.40
N ARG A 16 13.20 21.78 10.10
CA ARG A 16 12.94 20.33 9.98
C ARG A 16 11.66 19.89 10.67
N LEU A 17 11.29 20.52 11.77
CA LEU A 17 10.05 20.24 12.50
C LEU A 17 8.80 20.70 11.75
N ARG A 18 8.92 21.64 10.78
CA ARG A 18 7.77 22.14 10.00
C ARG A 18 6.92 21.01 9.41
N VAL A 19 7.54 20.02 8.75
CA VAL A 19 6.79 18.95 8.08
C VAL A 19 6.03 18.07 9.08
N PRO A 20 6.68 17.47 10.11
CA PRO A 20 5.95 16.68 11.11
C PRO A 20 4.92 17.48 11.91
N VAL A 21 5.22 18.73 12.26
CA VAL A 21 4.30 19.59 13.01
C VAL A 21 3.06 19.91 12.19
N ILE A 22 3.22 20.35 10.95
CA ILE A 22 2.08 20.63 10.05
C ILE A 22 1.26 19.35 9.83
N ALA A 23 1.93 18.22 9.55
CA ALA A 23 1.25 16.95 9.36
C ALA A 23 0.43 16.54 10.59
N SER A 24 1.00 16.67 11.79
CA SER A 24 0.32 16.32 13.05
C SER A 24 -0.78 17.32 13.41
N ALA A 25 -0.57 18.61 13.16
CA ALA A 25 -1.53 19.68 13.41
C ALA A 25 -2.75 19.62 12.47
N ILE A 26 -2.62 18.99 11.30
CA ILE A 26 -3.75 18.68 10.42
C ILE A 26 -4.39 17.35 10.87
N TYR A 27 -3.57 16.30 11.01
CA TYR A 27 -4.05 14.95 11.25
C TYR A 27 -4.80 14.78 12.57
N LEU A 28 -4.26 15.27 13.69
CA LEU A 28 -4.84 15.03 15.01
C LEU A 28 -6.18 15.76 15.20
N PRO A 29 -6.31 17.08 14.91
CA PRO A 29 -7.59 17.75 15.04
C PRO A 29 -8.64 17.21 14.07
N LEU A 30 -8.26 16.95 12.82
CA LEU A 30 -9.19 16.40 11.84
C LEU A 30 -9.68 15.00 12.25
N SER A 31 -8.79 14.15 12.77
CA SER A 31 -9.18 12.84 13.31
C SER A 31 -10.08 12.96 14.54
N ALA A 32 -9.79 13.90 15.44
CA ALA A 32 -10.61 14.16 16.62
C ALA A 32 -12.03 14.59 16.25
N VAL A 33 -12.17 15.45 15.22
CA VAL A 33 -13.47 15.92 14.72
C VAL A 33 -14.22 14.80 13.97
N LEU A 34 -13.53 14.05 13.11
CA LEU A 34 -14.17 13.09 12.21
C LEU A 34 -14.52 11.76 12.87
N ILE A 35 -13.62 11.20 13.68
CA ILE A 35 -13.73 9.82 14.19
C ILE A 35 -13.50 9.69 15.70
N GLY A 36 -13.40 10.84 16.38
CA GLY A 36 -12.99 10.91 17.78
C GLY A 36 -11.48 10.73 17.96
N PHE A 37 -10.97 11.32 19.04
CA PHE A 37 -9.56 11.22 19.40
C PHE A 37 -9.23 9.82 19.92
N LYS A 38 -8.16 9.21 19.39
CA LYS A 38 -7.68 7.88 19.80
C LYS A 38 -6.19 7.91 20.08
N THR A 39 -5.74 7.20 21.11
CA THR A 39 -4.32 7.14 21.49
C THR A 39 -3.44 6.60 20.37
N ASP A 40 -3.96 5.69 19.54
CA ASP A 40 -3.25 5.17 18.36
C ASP A 40 -2.83 6.27 17.37
N GLN A 41 -3.61 7.36 17.27
CA GLN A 41 -3.29 8.51 16.42
C GLN A 41 -2.08 9.28 16.95
N LEU A 42 -1.94 9.43 18.28
CA LEU A 42 -0.76 10.01 18.89
C LEU A 42 0.49 9.15 18.65
N VAL A 43 0.35 7.83 18.80
CA VAL A 43 1.45 6.89 18.55
C VAL A 43 1.93 7.03 17.11
N LEU A 44 1.01 7.13 16.14
CA LEU A 44 1.34 7.33 14.73
C LEU A 44 2.08 8.65 14.49
N ALA A 45 1.58 9.76 15.06
CA ALA A 45 2.19 11.08 14.92
C ALA A 45 3.59 11.13 15.57
N ALA A 46 3.74 10.53 16.75
CA ALA A 46 5.01 10.42 17.45
C ALA A 46 6.01 9.55 16.69
N LEU A 47 5.57 8.40 16.15
CA LEU A 47 6.39 7.51 15.33
C LEU A 47 6.87 8.22 14.06
N PHE A 48 5.96 8.88 13.33
CA PHE A 48 6.30 9.65 12.13
C PHE A 48 7.32 10.74 12.46
N THR A 49 7.07 11.53 13.50
CA THR A 49 7.95 12.62 13.93
C THR A 49 9.32 12.10 14.36
N GLY A 50 9.35 11.08 15.21
CA GLY A 50 10.57 10.46 15.71
C GLY A 50 11.43 9.91 14.59
N LEU A 51 10.84 9.11 13.68
CA LEU A 51 11.57 8.57 12.54
C LEU A 51 12.02 9.66 11.56
N TYR A 52 11.21 10.71 11.35
CA TYR A 52 11.56 11.83 10.46
C TYR A 52 12.76 12.64 11.02
N MET A 53 12.88 12.72 12.34
CA MET A 53 13.93 13.47 13.04
C MET A 53 15.19 12.65 13.34
N ALA A 54 15.08 11.34 13.53
CA ALA A 54 16.18 10.49 14.00
C ALA A 54 17.45 10.54 13.12
N SER A 55 17.31 10.45 11.78
CA SER A 55 18.46 10.49 10.87
C SER A 55 18.04 10.88 9.45
N ALA A 56 19.01 11.20 8.60
CA ALA A 56 18.75 11.41 7.18
C ALA A 56 18.26 10.14 6.46
N ALA A 57 18.66 8.96 6.93
CA ALA A 57 18.22 7.69 6.37
C ALA A 57 16.77 7.37 6.75
N SER A 58 16.44 7.46 8.05
CA SER A 58 15.08 7.24 8.55
C SER A 58 14.09 8.26 7.98
N ARG A 59 14.50 9.52 7.81
CA ARG A 59 13.67 10.54 7.15
C ARG A 59 13.25 10.14 5.75
N ARG A 60 14.20 9.70 4.93
CA ARG A 60 13.93 9.30 3.54
C ARG A 60 13.06 8.05 3.49
N TRP A 61 13.24 7.15 4.45
CA TRP A 61 12.38 5.98 4.62
C TRP A 61 10.94 6.40 4.93
N VAL A 62 10.74 7.26 5.94
CA VAL A 62 9.41 7.78 6.30
C VAL A 62 8.77 8.52 5.14
N LEU A 63 9.52 9.36 4.43
CA LEU A 63 9.03 10.06 3.25
C LEU A 63 8.65 9.10 2.12
N GLY A 64 9.41 8.03 1.90
CA GLY A 64 9.05 7.01 0.92
C GLY A 64 7.80 6.23 1.30
N PHE A 65 7.68 5.85 2.57
CA PHE A 65 6.54 5.10 3.11
C PHE A 65 5.34 5.98 3.49
N ALA A 66 5.45 7.31 3.38
CA ALA A 66 4.36 8.27 3.60
C ALA A 66 3.08 7.90 2.83
N ILE A 67 3.22 7.30 1.64
CA ILE A 67 2.11 6.81 0.83
C ILE A 67 1.23 5.81 1.59
N PHE A 68 1.84 4.89 2.36
CA PHE A 68 1.11 3.90 3.16
C PHE A 68 0.49 4.53 4.42
N PHE A 69 1.15 5.53 5.01
CA PHE A 69 0.56 6.32 6.10
C PHE A 69 -0.69 7.07 5.61
N VAL A 70 -0.61 7.72 4.43
CA VAL A 70 -1.75 8.41 3.82
C VAL A 70 -2.89 7.43 3.54
N TYR A 71 -2.60 6.26 2.97
CA TYR A 71 -3.58 5.19 2.79
C TYR A 71 -4.27 4.82 4.12
N TRP A 72 -3.49 4.56 5.18
CA TRP A 72 -4.02 4.18 6.49
C TRP A 72 -4.92 5.25 7.08
N VAL A 73 -4.51 6.53 7.00
CA VAL A 73 -5.30 7.66 7.50
C VAL A 73 -6.62 7.79 6.75
N ILE A 74 -6.61 7.71 5.41
CA ILE A 74 -7.83 7.77 4.60
C ILE A 74 -8.76 6.61 4.97
N PHE A 75 -8.22 5.40 5.09
CA PHE A 75 -9.00 4.22 5.46
C PHE A 75 -9.63 4.33 6.87
N ASP A 76 -8.89 4.85 7.85
CA ASP A 76 -9.43 5.02 9.21
C ASP A 76 -10.50 6.12 9.25
N TRP A 77 -10.34 7.19 8.47
CA TRP A 77 -11.34 8.26 8.34
C TRP A 77 -12.63 7.84 7.65
N MET A 78 -12.66 6.71 6.93
CA MET A 78 -13.93 6.15 6.41
C MET A 78 -14.94 5.87 7.53
N LYS A 79 -14.49 5.68 8.78
CA LYS A 79 -15.38 5.55 9.96
C LYS A 79 -16.26 6.78 10.20
N ALA A 80 -15.82 7.96 9.74
CA ALA A 80 -16.53 9.22 9.93
C ALA A 80 -17.83 9.29 9.10
N LEU A 81 -17.81 8.63 7.94
CA LEU A 81 -18.94 8.56 7.03
C LEU A 81 -19.14 7.11 6.62
N PRO A 82 -19.89 6.31 7.40
CA PRO A 82 -20.19 4.93 7.04
C PRO A 82 -20.89 4.87 5.69
N ASN A 83 -20.46 4.00 4.79
CA ASN A 83 -20.94 3.99 3.41
C ASN A 83 -22.46 3.75 3.25
N TYR A 84 -23.09 3.05 4.19
CA TYR A 84 -24.53 2.82 4.23
C TYR A 84 -25.35 4.08 4.52
N THR A 85 -24.72 5.20 4.92
CA THR A 85 -25.40 6.51 5.01
C THR A 85 -25.40 7.27 3.69
N VAL A 86 -24.60 6.81 2.70
CA VAL A 86 -24.46 7.45 1.40
C VAL A 86 -25.31 6.74 0.33
N ASN A 87 -25.29 5.40 0.30
CA ASN A 87 -26.07 4.58 -0.62
C ASN A 87 -26.65 3.35 0.08
N THR A 88 -27.67 2.75 -0.54
CA THR A 88 -28.30 1.51 -0.06
C THR A 88 -27.31 0.36 -0.12
N VAL A 89 -27.30 -0.47 0.91
CA VAL A 89 -26.43 -1.65 0.95
C VAL A 89 -27.01 -2.79 0.11
N HIS A 90 -26.19 -3.33 -0.76
CA HIS A 90 -26.47 -4.54 -1.54
C HIS A 90 -26.21 -5.78 -0.67
N ILE A 91 -27.27 -6.55 -0.40
CA ILE A 91 -27.27 -7.70 0.50
C ILE A 91 -27.91 -8.90 -0.21
N GLY A 92 -29.25 -8.89 -0.32
CA GLY A 92 -30.00 -9.99 -0.92
C GLY A 92 -29.84 -10.10 -2.42
N ASP A 93 -29.70 -8.98 -3.12
CA ASP A 93 -29.45 -8.93 -4.56
C ASP A 93 -28.05 -9.45 -4.92
N LEU A 94 -27.03 -9.05 -4.16
CA LEU A 94 -25.66 -9.58 -4.33
C LEU A 94 -25.61 -11.08 -4.01
N TYR A 95 -26.25 -11.52 -2.92
CA TYR A 95 -26.37 -12.94 -2.58
C TYR A 95 -27.05 -13.75 -3.69
N ALA A 96 -28.17 -13.25 -4.22
CA ALA A 96 -28.89 -13.89 -5.32
C ALA A 96 -28.05 -13.94 -6.61
N ALA A 97 -27.31 -12.86 -6.91
CA ALA A 97 -26.39 -12.82 -8.05
C ALA A 97 -25.29 -13.89 -7.92
N GLU A 98 -24.61 -13.97 -6.77
CA GLU A 98 -23.61 -15.01 -6.49
C GLU A 98 -24.21 -16.41 -6.66
N ARG A 99 -25.38 -16.64 -6.05
CA ARG A 99 -26.08 -17.93 -6.09
C ARG A 99 -26.50 -18.31 -7.51
N SER A 100 -26.90 -17.35 -8.34
CA SER A 100 -27.30 -17.64 -9.73
C SER A 100 -26.11 -17.95 -10.65
N LEU A 101 -24.98 -17.26 -10.45
CA LEU A 101 -23.81 -17.38 -11.32
C LEU A 101 -22.88 -18.53 -10.91
N PHE A 102 -22.72 -18.75 -9.60
CA PHE A 102 -21.75 -19.69 -9.02
C PHE A 102 -22.41 -20.71 -8.07
N GLY A 103 -23.74 -20.80 -8.08
CA GLY A 103 -24.48 -21.71 -7.22
C GLY A 103 -24.09 -23.18 -7.42
N ILE A 104 -24.04 -23.91 -6.32
CA ILE A 104 -23.71 -25.33 -6.29
C ILE A 104 -24.93 -26.09 -5.78
N ALA A 105 -25.44 -27.03 -6.59
CA ALA A 105 -26.54 -27.89 -6.19
C ALA A 105 -26.13 -28.80 -5.02
N HIS A 106 -26.92 -28.79 -3.95
CA HIS A 106 -26.70 -29.61 -2.78
C HIS A 106 -28.04 -30.00 -2.13
N GLN A 107 -28.33 -31.30 -2.11
CA GLN A 107 -29.55 -31.86 -1.46
C GLN A 107 -30.85 -31.15 -1.84
N GLY A 108 -31.04 -30.85 -3.13
CA GLY A 108 -32.26 -30.20 -3.63
C GLY A 108 -32.31 -28.68 -3.42
N THR A 109 -31.30 -28.08 -2.80
CA THR A 109 -31.11 -26.62 -2.74
C THR A 109 -29.89 -26.20 -3.57
N VAL A 110 -29.75 -24.89 -3.80
CA VAL A 110 -28.58 -24.32 -4.48
C VAL A 110 -27.90 -23.42 -3.45
N LEU A 111 -26.65 -23.72 -3.12
CA LEU A 111 -25.86 -22.97 -2.15
C LEU A 111 -24.86 -22.07 -2.88
N THR A 112 -24.50 -20.93 -2.30
CA THR A 112 -23.35 -20.17 -2.77
C THR A 112 -22.04 -20.93 -2.52
N PRO A 113 -20.94 -20.60 -3.22
CA PRO A 113 -19.64 -21.24 -3.00
C PRO A 113 -19.17 -21.19 -1.53
N ASN A 114 -19.36 -20.06 -0.84
CA ASN A 114 -18.97 -19.93 0.56
C ASN A 114 -19.80 -20.84 1.48
N GLU A 115 -21.11 -20.95 1.26
CA GLU A 115 -22.00 -21.85 2.02
C GLU A 115 -21.60 -23.31 1.80
N HIS A 116 -21.37 -23.69 0.54
CA HIS A 116 -20.94 -25.05 0.21
C HIS A 116 -19.59 -25.43 0.85
N LEU A 117 -18.66 -24.47 0.93
CA LEU A 117 -17.36 -24.65 1.58
C LEU A 117 -17.45 -24.68 3.11
N ALA A 118 -18.39 -23.93 3.70
CA ALA A 118 -18.65 -23.94 5.14
C ALA A 118 -19.10 -25.32 5.65
N LEU A 119 -19.73 -26.13 4.79
CA LEU A 119 -20.10 -27.52 5.11
C LEU A 119 -18.92 -28.51 5.05
N ARG A 120 -17.74 -28.09 4.58
CA ARG A 120 -16.58 -28.97 4.28
C ARG A 120 -15.30 -28.48 4.93
N THR A 121 -15.42 -27.93 6.14
CA THR A 121 -14.29 -27.44 6.92
C THR A 121 -13.45 -28.58 7.44
N THR A 122 -12.13 -28.34 7.56
CA THR A 122 -11.18 -29.29 8.15
C THR A 122 -10.06 -28.47 8.81
N PRO A 123 -9.39 -28.97 9.86
CA PRO A 123 -8.29 -28.24 10.51
C PRO A 123 -7.20 -27.79 9.54
N LEU A 124 -6.85 -28.61 8.55
CA LEU A 124 -5.86 -28.25 7.53
C LEU A 124 -6.33 -27.07 6.68
N LYS A 125 -7.58 -27.07 6.21
CA LYS A 125 -8.14 -25.95 5.44
C LYS A 125 -8.23 -24.68 6.28
N ASP A 126 -8.61 -24.79 7.55
CA ASP A 126 -8.68 -23.64 8.45
C ASP A 126 -7.29 -23.03 8.70
N LEU A 127 -6.27 -23.87 8.90
CA LEU A 127 -4.88 -23.45 9.01
C LEU A 127 -4.40 -22.73 7.73
N LEU A 128 -4.60 -23.36 6.56
CA LEU A 128 -4.19 -22.80 5.27
C LEU A 128 -4.93 -21.50 4.95
N ALA A 129 -6.23 -21.44 5.24
CA ALA A 129 -7.04 -20.25 5.02
C ALA A 129 -6.47 -19.08 5.81
N GLY A 130 -6.17 -19.27 7.11
CA GLY A 130 -5.55 -18.20 7.89
C GLY A 130 -4.15 -17.81 7.41
N LEU A 131 -3.29 -18.77 7.06
CA LEU A 131 -1.94 -18.47 6.56
C LEU A 131 -1.95 -17.66 5.25
N PHE A 132 -2.76 -18.07 4.27
CA PHE A 132 -2.90 -17.32 3.03
C PHE A 132 -3.57 -15.98 3.29
N TYR A 133 -4.68 -15.97 4.03
CA TYR A 133 -5.43 -14.75 4.28
C TYR A 133 -4.62 -13.74 5.08
N LEU A 134 -3.63 -14.12 5.89
CA LEU A 134 -2.73 -13.17 6.58
C LEU A 134 -1.75 -12.47 5.63
N CYS A 135 -1.49 -13.00 4.45
CA CYS A 135 -0.44 -12.50 3.56
C CYS A 135 -0.80 -11.20 2.83
N TRP A 136 -2.08 -10.81 2.76
CA TRP A 136 -2.54 -9.66 1.99
C TRP A 136 -1.89 -8.32 2.36
N VAL A 137 -1.57 -8.04 3.62
CA VAL A 137 -0.82 -6.82 4.02
C VAL A 137 0.68 -7.03 4.13
N PRO A 138 1.18 -8.01 4.92
CA PRO A 138 2.61 -8.13 5.21
C PRO A 138 3.44 -8.39 3.96
N VAL A 139 2.95 -9.18 3.01
CA VAL A 139 3.71 -9.55 1.81
C VAL A 139 3.90 -8.34 0.87
N PRO A 140 2.85 -7.58 0.50
CA PRO A 140 3.02 -6.32 -0.24
C PRO A 140 3.92 -5.30 0.46
N LEU A 141 3.83 -5.16 1.79
CA LEU A 141 4.70 -4.25 2.53
C LEU A 141 6.17 -4.72 2.54
N ALA A 142 6.41 -6.02 2.71
CA ALA A 142 7.75 -6.59 2.60
C ALA A 142 8.32 -6.40 1.19
N PHE A 143 7.48 -6.54 0.16
CA PHE A 143 7.86 -6.25 -1.22
C PHE A 143 8.18 -4.77 -1.43
N ALA A 144 7.40 -3.85 -0.84
CA ALA A 144 7.68 -2.42 -0.85
C ALA A 144 9.04 -2.12 -0.20
N ALA A 145 9.34 -2.71 0.96
CA ALA A 145 10.61 -2.56 1.64
C ALA A 145 11.78 -3.09 0.81
N TYR A 146 11.62 -4.26 0.18
CA TYR A 146 12.59 -4.82 -0.74
C TYR A 146 12.87 -3.86 -1.92
N LEU A 147 11.82 -3.36 -2.58
CA LEU A 147 11.97 -2.40 -3.68
C LEU A 147 12.60 -1.10 -3.19
N TYR A 148 12.20 -0.57 -2.03
CA TYR A 148 12.79 0.67 -1.49
C TYR A 148 14.32 0.56 -1.35
N ALA A 149 14.79 -0.61 -0.91
CA ALA A 149 16.21 -0.90 -0.77
C ALA A 149 16.93 -1.10 -2.12
N LYS A 150 16.31 -1.81 -3.07
CA LYS A 150 16.97 -2.25 -4.31
C LYS A 150 16.67 -1.41 -5.54
N ASP A 151 15.45 -0.90 -5.67
CA ASP A 151 14.94 -0.16 -6.82
C ASP A 151 13.87 0.87 -6.41
N LYS A 152 14.32 2.10 -6.14
CA LYS A 152 13.44 3.21 -5.72
C LYS A 152 12.43 3.62 -6.78
N VAL A 153 12.73 3.38 -8.07
CA VAL A 153 11.82 3.72 -9.17
C VAL A 153 10.62 2.79 -9.14
N HIS A 154 10.86 1.47 -9.07
CA HIS A 154 9.78 0.49 -8.98
C HIS A 154 9.07 0.55 -7.63
N PHE A 155 9.77 0.88 -6.54
CA PHE A 155 9.15 1.14 -5.23
C PHE A 155 8.07 2.21 -5.30
N LEU A 156 8.42 3.41 -5.78
CA LEU A 156 7.47 4.53 -5.82
C LEU A 156 6.29 4.23 -6.75
N ARG A 157 6.57 3.63 -7.91
CA ARG A 157 5.52 3.23 -8.85
C ARG A 157 4.58 2.19 -8.23
N PHE A 158 5.12 1.18 -7.55
CA PHE A 158 4.33 0.19 -6.82
C PHE A 158 3.48 0.84 -5.72
N ALA A 159 4.09 1.62 -4.83
CA ALA A 159 3.40 2.24 -3.70
C ALA A 159 2.29 3.20 -4.14
N LEU A 160 2.55 4.04 -5.14
CA LEU A 160 1.54 4.97 -5.68
C LEU A 160 0.42 4.24 -6.44
N CYS A 161 0.76 3.20 -7.21
CA CYS A 161 -0.23 2.35 -7.87
C CYS A 161 -1.10 1.61 -6.84
N PHE A 162 -0.49 1.13 -5.76
CA PHE A 162 -1.19 0.50 -4.64
C PHE A 162 -2.15 1.48 -3.99
N LEU A 163 -1.72 2.71 -3.70
CA LEU A 163 -2.60 3.78 -3.20
C LEU A 163 -3.75 4.05 -4.18
N LEU A 164 -3.48 4.17 -5.48
CA LEU A 164 -4.53 4.41 -6.48
C LEU A 164 -5.59 3.30 -6.51
N VAL A 165 -5.18 2.04 -6.50
CA VAL A 165 -6.11 0.88 -6.45
C VAL A 165 -6.97 0.93 -5.19
N ASN A 166 -6.39 1.30 -4.06
CA ASN A 166 -7.14 1.50 -2.82
C ASN A 166 -8.16 2.63 -2.92
N LEU A 167 -7.77 3.78 -3.47
CA LEU A 167 -8.68 4.91 -3.67
C LEU A 167 -9.84 4.54 -4.61
N LEU A 168 -9.58 3.76 -5.66
CA LEU A 168 -10.64 3.23 -6.54
C LEU A 168 -11.56 2.27 -5.78
N GLY A 169 -11.00 1.35 -4.98
CA GLY A 169 -11.80 0.46 -4.15
C GLY A 169 -12.66 1.21 -3.13
N PHE A 170 -12.11 2.22 -2.48
CA PHE A 170 -12.85 3.07 -1.54
C PHE A 170 -13.99 3.81 -2.24
N ALA A 171 -13.75 4.36 -3.44
CA ALA A 171 -14.83 4.98 -4.21
C ALA A 171 -15.97 3.98 -4.46
N VAL A 172 -15.65 2.74 -4.85
CA VAL A 172 -16.69 1.71 -5.05
C VAL A 172 -17.35 1.31 -3.73
N TYR A 173 -16.65 1.28 -2.59
CA TYR A 173 -17.29 1.03 -1.28
C TYR A 173 -18.39 2.03 -0.94
N TYR A 174 -18.33 3.25 -1.48
CA TYR A 174 -19.39 4.25 -1.32
C TYR A 174 -20.43 4.20 -2.44
N LEU A 175 -20.03 3.89 -3.67
CA LEU A 175 -20.96 3.79 -4.82
C LEU A 175 -21.81 2.51 -4.79
N TYR A 176 -21.25 1.42 -4.27
CA TYR A 176 -21.87 0.10 -4.16
C TYR A 176 -21.53 -0.51 -2.79
N PRO A 177 -22.10 0.00 -1.68
CA PRO A 177 -21.94 -0.64 -0.38
C PRO A 177 -22.49 -2.06 -0.43
N ALA A 178 -21.72 -3.05 0.02
CA ALA A 178 -22.05 -4.47 -0.16
C ALA A 178 -21.74 -5.28 1.10
N ALA A 179 -22.70 -6.11 1.52
CA ALA A 179 -22.55 -6.99 2.66
C ALA A 179 -21.75 -8.27 2.30
N PRO A 180 -20.81 -8.69 3.17
CA PRO A 180 -20.05 -9.93 2.98
C PRO A 180 -20.91 -11.19 3.26
N PRO A 181 -20.47 -12.38 2.82
CA PRO A 181 -21.25 -13.61 3.01
C PRO A 181 -21.55 -13.98 4.47
N TRP A 182 -20.63 -13.72 5.40
CA TRP A 182 -20.86 -13.99 6.82
C TRP A 182 -22.01 -13.16 7.39
N TYR A 183 -22.26 -11.98 6.83
CA TYR A 183 -23.36 -11.11 7.26
C TYR A 183 -24.69 -11.78 6.93
N VAL A 184 -24.82 -12.27 5.70
CA VAL A 184 -26.02 -12.99 5.25
C VAL A 184 -26.24 -14.26 6.06
N ALA A 185 -25.17 -14.98 6.39
CA ALA A 185 -25.27 -16.17 7.25
C ALA A 185 -25.78 -15.89 8.69
N GLN A 186 -25.68 -14.64 9.17
CA GLN A 186 -26.07 -14.26 10.55
C GLN A 186 -27.34 -13.44 10.62
N HIS A 187 -27.65 -12.69 9.57
CA HIS A 187 -28.68 -11.67 9.55
C HIS A 187 -29.63 -11.80 8.34
N ASP A 188 -29.50 -12.87 7.57
CA ASP A 188 -30.19 -13.06 6.29
C ASP A 188 -29.99 -11.82 5.39
N THR A 189 -31.06 -11.29 4.81
CA THR A 189 -31.01 -10.11 3.95
C THR A 189 -31.42 -8.81 4.67
N ALA A 190 -31.58 -8.86 6.00
CA ALA A 190 -32.00 -7.69 6.76
C ALA A 190 -30.85 -6.71 6.95
N PHE A 191 -31.09 -5.41 6.70
CA PHE A 191 -30.10 -4.38 6.97
C PHE A 191 -30.12 -3.97 8.44
N ILE A 192 -28.95 -4.02 9.07
CA ILE A 192 -28.69 -3.63 10.46
C ILE A 192 -27.53 -2.64 10.44
N ALA A 193 -27.81 -1.38 10.78
CA ALA A 193 -26.79 -0.34 10.87
C ALA A 193 -25.86 -0.59 12.07
N GLY A 194 -24.58 -0.26 11.92
CA GLY A 194 -23.61 -0.39 13.01
C GLY A 194 -23.25 -1.83 13.41
N THR A 195 -23.55 -2.82 12.56
CA THR A 195 -23.09 -4.20 12.79
C THR A 195 -21.57 -4.23 13.04
N PRO A 196 -21.11 -4.85 14.14
CA PRO A 196 -19.69 -4.92 14.44
C PRO A 196 -18.95 -5.84 13.46
N GLY A 197 -17.63 -5.65 13.34
CA GLY A 197 -16.79 -6.54 12.54
C GLY A 197 -16.81 -7.98 13.04
N ASN A 198 -16.79 -8.93 12.10
CA ASN A 198 -16.84 -10.37 12.39
C ASN A 198 -15.62 -11.08 11.80
N THR A 199 -15.08 -12.07 12.52
CA THR A 199 -13.94 -12.88 12.04
C THR A 199 -14.36 -13.94 11.01
N ALA A 200 -15.65 -14.19 10.89
CA ALA A 200 -16.25 -15.22 10.05
C ALA A 200 -15.57 -16.59 10.26
N GLY A 201 -15.35 -17.35 9.20
CA GLY A 201 -14.67 -18.64 9.26
C GLY A 201 -13.20 -18.55 9.70
N LEU A 202 -12.56 -17.37 9.69
CA LEU A 202 -11.18 -17.20 10.15
C LEU A 202 -11.05 -17.34 11.67
N GLY A 203 -12.14 -17.23 12.43
CA GLY A 203 -12.14 -17.55 13.87
C GLY A 203 -11.70 -19.00 14.16
N ARG A 204 -11.86 -19.93 13.21
CA ARG A 204 -11.35 -21.31 13.35
C ARG A 204 -9.82 -21.37 13.33
N PHE A 205 -9.15 -20.48 12.60
CA PHE A 205 -7.69 -20.38 12.63
C PHE A 205 -7.20 -19.91 14.01
N ASP A 206 -7.84 -18.89 14.57
CA ASP A 206 -7.51 -18.40 15.92
C ASP A 206 -7.72 -19.51 16.96
N ALA A 207 -8.82 -20.27 16.86
CA ALA A 207 -9.09 -21.41 17.75
C ALA A 207 -8.05 -22.53 17.61
N LEU A 208 -7.59 -22.83 16.39
CA LEU A 208 -6.57 -23.87 16.14
C LEU A 208 -5.18 -23.48 16.65
N THR A 209 -4.82 -22.20 16.54
CA THR A 209 -3.49 -21.70 16.92
C THR A 209 -3.41 -21.24 18.38
N GLY A 210 -4.56 -20.94 19.00
CA GLY A 210 -4.64 -20.29 20.31
C GLY A 210 -4.25 -18.81 20.29
N LEU A 211 -4.04 -18.22 19.10
CA LEU A 211 -3.61 -16.83 18.93
C LEU A 211 -4.80 -16.00 18.41
N PRO A 212 -5.19 -14.89 19.07
CA PRO A 212 -6.36 -14.08 18.67
C PRO A 212 -6.04 -13.11 17.53
N ILE A 213 -5.46 -13.61 16.43
CA ILE A 213 -4.95 -12.80 15.33
C ILE A 213 -6.10 -12.16 14.56
N PHE A 214 -7.03 -12.96 14.04
CA PHE A 214 -8.16 -12.44 13.27
C PHE A 214 -9.17 -11.73 14.14
N HIS A 215 -9.38 -12.17 15.37
CA HIS A 215 -10.18 -11.44 16.35
C HIS A 215 -9.65 -10.02 16.55
N GLY A 216 -8.33 -9.86 16.76
CA GLY A 216 -7.70 -8.54 16.89
C GLY A 216 -7.81 -7.68 15.62
N LEU A 217 -7.72 -8.30 14.43
CA LEU A 217 -7.79 -7.60 13.15
C LEU A 217 -9.20 -7.11 12.82
N TYR A 218 -10.23 -7.94 13.02
CA TYR A 218 -11.59 -7.66 12.57
C TYR A 218 -12.47 -6.96 13.62
N SER A 219 -12.17 -7.10 14.92
CA SER A 219 -12.86 -6.32 15.97
C SER A 219 -12.67 -4.81 15.82
N LYS A 220 -11.61 -4.39 15.12
CA LYS A 220 -11.29 -2.98 14.83
C LYS A 220 -11.70 -2.53 13.42
N SER A 221 -12.45 -3.36 12.68
CA SER A 221 -12.81 -3.09 11.29
C SER A 221 -13.53 -1.74 11.15
N SER A 222 -13.16 -0.99 10.12
CA SER A 222 -13.70 0.35 9.84
C SER A 222 -15.05 0.32 9.16
N ASN A 223 -15.32 -0.72 8.36
CA ASN A 223 -16.51 -0.78 7.51
C ASN A 223 -16.86 -2.24 7.17
N VAL A 224 -18.03 -2.69 7.65
CA VAL A 224 -18.54 -4.04 7.37
C VAL A 224 -19.08 -4.17 5.95
N PHE A 225 -19.72 -3.13 5.42
CA PHE A 225 -20.41 -3.15 4.13
C PHE A 225 -19.50 -2.75 2.96
N ALA A 226 -18.22 -3.12 3.06
CA ALA A 226 -17.17 -2.83 2.08
C ALA A 226 -16.66 -4.13 1.44
N ALA A 227 -17.55 -5.08 1.15
CA ALA A 227 -17.18 -6.36 0.56
C ALA A 227 -16.72 -6.22 -0.91
N VAL A 228 -17.41 -5.39 -1.70
CA VAL A 228 -17.17 -5.19 -3.13
C VAL A 228 -16.48 -3.85 -3.39
N PRO A 229 -15.32 -3.79 -4.05
CA PRO A 229 -14.47 -4.91 -4.48
C PRO A 229 -13.60 -5.47 -3.35
N SER A 230 -13.20 -6.74 -3.46
CA SER A 230 -12.25 -7.31 -2.51
C SER A 230 -10.84 -6.76 -2.75
N LEU A 231 -10.41 -5.81 -1.91
CA LEU A 231 -9.04 -5.28 -1.96
C LEU A 231 -7.99 -6.32 -1.52
N HIS A 232 -8.37 -7.28 -0.68
CA HIS A 232 -7.55 -8.45 -0.36
C HIS A 232 -7.13 -9.21 -1.64
N ALA A 233 -8.07 -9.37 -2.58
CA ALA A 233 -7.81 -10.02 -3.86
C ALA A 233 -6.91 -9.18 -4.80
N ALA A 234 -6.98 -7.85 -4.69
CA ALA A 234 -6.27 -6.91 -5.56
C ALA A 234 -4.77 -6.76 -5.23
N TYR A 235 -4.40 -6.77 -3.95
CA TYR A 235 -3.06 -6.34 -3.51
C TYR A 235 -1.91 -7.16 -4.09
N LEU A 236 -2.03 -8.50 -4.05
CA LEU A 236 -0.97 -9.37 -4.57
C LEU A 236 -0.92 -9.38 -6.10
N LEU A 237 -1.99 -9.01 -6.79
CA LEU A 237 -1.96 -8.78 -8.24
C LEU A 237 -1.17 -7.52 -8.59
N VAL A 238 -1.36 -6.42 -7.85
CA VAL A 238 -0.55 -5.21 -8.02
C VAL A 238 0.92 -5.51 -7.75
N ALA A 239 1.21 -6.27 -6.67
CA ALA A 239 2.58 -6.71 -6.38
C ALA A 239 3.17 -7.60 -7.48
N ALA A 240 2.39 -8.56 -8.00
CA ALA A 240 2.81 -9.43 -9.10
C ALA A 240 3.11 -8.64 -10.39
N TYR A 241 2.27 -7.64 -10.72
CA TYR A 241 2.51 -6.75 -11.85
C TYR A 241 3.82 -5.98 -11.70
N TRP A 242 4.06 -5.34 -10.55
CA TRP A 242 5.28 -4.57 -10.35
C TRP A 242 6.53 -5.45 -10.20
N ALA A 243 6.41 -6.66 -9.65
CA ALA A 243 7.46 -7.67 -9.69
C ALA A 243 7.81 -8.08 -11.13
N HIS A 244 6.81 -8.24 -11.99
CA HIS A 244 7.02 -8.49 -13.42
C HIS A 244 7.79 -7.33 -14.08
N ARG A 245 7.36 -6.08 -13.85
CA ARG A 245 8.01 -4.87 -14.39
C ARG A 245 9.45 -4.72 -13.90
N ALA A 246 9.75 -5.14 -12.67
CA ALA A 246 11.09 -5.15 -12.11
C ALA A 246 11.95 -6.37 -12.52
N GLY A 247 11.44 -7.27 -13.38
CA GLY A 247 12.17 -8.47 -13.82
C GLY A 247 12.25 -9.60 -12.78
N LEU A 248 11.51 -9.51 -11.68
CA LEU A 248 11.56 -10.43 -10.54
C LEU A 248 10.63 -11.65 -10.76
N LYS A 249 11.01 -12.54 -11.67
CA LYS A 249 10.18 -13.70 -12.10
C LYS A 249 9.73 -14.59 -10.94
N LYS A 250 10.62 -14.89 -9.97
CA LYS A 250 10.32 -15.72 -8.80
C LYS A 250 9.30 -15.05 -7.87
N ALA A 251 9.50 -13.76 -7.58
CA ALA A 251 8.56 -12.98 -6.76
C ALA A 251 7.18 -12.90 -7.42
N ARG A 252 7.12 -12.68 -8.74
CA ARG A 252 5.86 -12.71 -9.50
C ARG A 252 5.12 -14.03 -9.34
N ALA A 253 5.79 -15.17 -9.51
CA ALA A 253 5.18 -16.49 -9.35
C ALA A 253 4.70 -16.72 -7.92
N PHE A 254 5.52 -16.34 -6.93
CA PHE A 254 5.16 -16.42 -5.51
C PHE A 254 3.91 -15.57 -5.20
N PHE A 255 3.85 -14.32 -5.66
CA PHE A 255 2.69 -13.45 -5.44
C PHE A 255 1.43 -13.98 -6.12
N ALA A 256 1.53 -14.56 -7.32
CA ALA A 256 0.39 -15.18 -7.98
C ALA A 256 -0.14 -16.40 -7.21
N PHE A 257 0.75 -17.24 -6.67
CA PHE A 257 0.38 -18.37 -5.82
C PHE A 257 -0.32 -17.92 -4.54
N ILE A 258 0.24 -16.93 -3.84
CA ILE A 258 -0.37 -16.36 -2.63
C ILE A 258 -1.72 -15.69 -2.95
N ALA A 259 -1.85 -14.99 -4.08
CA ALA A 259 -3.11 -14.37 -4.50
C ALA A 259 -4.22 -15.42 -4.66
N ALA A 260 -3.95 -16.53 -5.37
CA ALA A 260 -4.92 -17.61 -5.52
C ALA A 260 -5.33 -18.22 -4.17
N GLY A 261 -4.35 -18.37 -3.26
CA GLY A 261 -4.62 -18.82 -1.88
C GLY A 261 -5.49 -17.84 -1.10
N ILE A 262 -5.27 -16.52 -1.22
CA ILE A 262 -6.12 -15.49 -0.60
C ILE A 262 -7.54 -15.54 -1.15
N TRP A 263 -7.71 -15.68 -2.47
CA TRP A 263 -9.04 -15.74 -3.09
C TRP A 263 -9.83 -16.93 -2.59
N TRP A 264 -9.20 -18.11 -2.57
CA TRP A 264 -9.81 -19.29 -1.99
C TRP A 264 -10.15 -19.09 -0.51
N ALA A 265 -9.20 -18.58 0.28
CA ALA A 265 -9.38 -18.37 1.72
C ALA A 265 -10.51 -17.37 2.01
N ALA A 266 -10.66 -16.33 1.20
CA ALA A 266 -11.69 -15.30 1.34
C ALA A 266 -13.11 -15.88 1.17
N VAL A 267 -13.30 -16.73 0.15
CA VAL A 267 -14.57 -17.41 -0.09
C VAL A 267 -14.81 -18.52 0.94
N TYR A 268 -13.78 -19.33 1.23
CA TYR A 268 -13.84 -20.41 2.22
C TYR A 268 -14.21 -19.93 3.62
N SER A 269 -13.69 -18.76 4.01
CA SER A 269 -13.97 -18.17 5.32
C SER A 269 -15.27 -17.36 5.35
N GLY A 270 -15.94 -17.14 4.22
CA GLY A 270 -17.16 -16.33 4.15
C GLY A 270 -16.91 -14.82 4.29
N HIS A 271 -15.69 -14.35 4.08
CA HIS A 271 -15.37 -12.91 4.03
C HIS A 271 -15.76 -12.25 2.71
N HIS A 272 -15.75 -13.02 1.62
CA HIS A 272 -16.06 -12.51 0.29
C HIS A 272 -16.79 -13.53 -0.57
N TYR A 273 -17.68 -13.05 -1.43
CA TYR A 273 -18.21 -13.80 -2.57
C TYR A 273 -17.17 -13.91 -3.70
N ILE A 274 -17.38 -14.81 -4.66
CA ILE A 274 -16.57 -14.86 -5.89
C ILE A 274 -16.72 -13.55 -6.66
N LEU A 275 -17.93 -12.98 -6.72
CA LEU A 275 -18.17 -11.66 -7.33
C LEU A 275 -17.28 -10.56 -6.74
N ASP A 276 -17.11 -10.52 -5.41
CA ASP A 276 -16.24 -9.54 -4.75
C ASP A 276 -14.78 -9.70 -5.18
N VAL A 277 -14.32 -10.95 -5.29
CA VAL A 277 -12.95 -11.29 -5.72
C VAL A 277 -12.75 -10.86 -7.17
N LEU A 278 -13.69 -11.18 -8.07
CA LEU A 278 -13.63 -10.77 -9.47
C LEU A 278 -13.63 -9.24 -9.62
N ALA A 279 -14.45 -8.53 -8.84
CA ALA A 279 -14.45 -7.08 -8.78
C ALA A 279 -13.10 -6.53 -8.25
N GLY A 280 -12.47 -7.20 -7.29
CA GLY A 280 -11.11 -6.92 -6.81
C GLY A 280 -10.05 -7.06 -7.89
N ILE A 281 -10.11 -8.14 -8.67
CA ILE A 281 -9.23 -8.38 -9.83
C ILE A 281 -9.43 -7.27 -10.88
N ALA A 282 -10.68 -6.95 -11.22
CA ALA A 282 -11.01 -5.88 -12.15
C ALA A 282 -10.49 -4.52 -11.66
N CYS A 283 -10.65 -4.21 -10.37
CA CYS A 283 -10.13 -3.00 -9.74
C CYS A 283 -8.60 -2.92 -9.82
N ALA A 284 -7.88 -4.02 -9.58
CA ALA A 284 -6.43 -4.08 -9.74
C ALA A 284 -6.00 -3.82 -11.19
N VAL A 285 -6.64 -4.46 -12.17
CA VAL A 285 -6.36 -4.26 -13.59
C VAL A 285 -6.63 -2.83 -14.02
N LEU A 286 -7.77 -2.26 -13.63
CA LEU A 286 -8.12 -0.88 -13.91
C LEU A 286 -7.12 0.08 -13.30
N GLY A 287 -6.81 -0.05 -12.01
CA GLY A 287 -5.87 0.83 -11.32
C GLY A 287 -4.46 0.76 -11.88
N VAL A 288 -3.96 -0.44 -12.22
CA VAL A 288 -2.68 -0.60 -12.92
C VAL A 288 -2.73 0.09 -14.29
N THR A 289 -3.79 -0.10 -15.06
CA THR A 289 -3.94 0.51 -16.40
C THR A 289 -3.94 2.03 -16.30
N LEU A 290 -4.80 2.60 -15.45
CA LEU A 290 -4.87 4.04 -15.20
C LEU A 290 -3.53 4.59 -14.72
N PHE A 291 -2.84 3.89 -13.80
CA PHE A 291 -1.53 4.32 -13.33
C PHE A 291 -0.49 4.39 -14.46
N ASN A 292 -0.44 3.38 -15.34
CA ASN A 292 0.47 3.41 -16.49
C ASN A 292 0.11 4.51 -17.49
N LEU A 293 -1.17 4.85 -17.65
CA LEU A 293 -1.60 6.01 -18.44
C LEU A 293 -1.13 7.32 -17.81
N LEU A 294 -1.28 7.48 -16.49
CA LEU A 294 -0.76 8.62 -15.76
C LEU A 294 0.75 8.76 -15.91
N LEU A 295 1.51 7.65 -15.90
CA LEU A 295 2.95 7.65 -16.12
C LEU A 295 3.38 8.20 -17.48
N ARG A 296 2.50 8.19 -18.49
CA ARG A 296 2.78 8.80 -19.80
C ARG A 296 2.65 10.32 -19.78
N ALA A 297 1.94 10.89 -18.81
CA ALA A 297 1.80 12.33 -18.68
C ALA A 297 3.12 12.98 -18.18
N PRO A 298 3.73 13.93 -18.92
CA PRO A 298 5.04 14.48 -18.57
C PRO A 298 5.09 15.13 -17.18
N ARG A 299 4.01 15.83 -16.79
CA ARG A 299 3.90 16.47 -15.47
C ARG A 299 3.94 15.45 -14.33
N PHE A 300 3.24 14.33 -14.49
CA PHE A 300 3.19 13.28 -13.47
C PHE A 300 4.51 12.52 -13.39
N ALA A 301 5.11 12.19 -14.53
CA ALA A 301 6.44 11.58 -14.58
C ALA A 301 7.52 12.47 -13.94
N ALA A 302 7.47 13.78 -14.20
CA ALA A 302 8.35 14.76 -13.57
C ALA A 302 8.13 14.84 -12.05
N TRP A 303 6.88 14.79 -11.58
CA TRP A 303 6.55 14.77 -10.16
C TRP A 303 7.09 13.52 -9.46
N ILE A 304 6.92 12.32 -10.03
CA ILE A 304 7.49 11.08 -9.48
C ILE A 304 9.01 11.17 -9.42
N THR A 305 9.65 11.78 -10.43
CA THR A 305 11.11 11.96 -10.44
C THR A 305 11.57 12.88 -9.31
N ARG A 306 10.85 13.98 -9.04
CA ARG A 306 11.11 14.86 -7.90
C ARG A 306 10.94 14.11 -6.58
N TYR A 307 9.89 13.31 -6.44
CA TYR A 307 9.66 12.51 -5.25
C TYR A 307 10.77 11.48 -5.03
N ARG A 308 11.19 10.77 -6.09
CA ARG A 308 12.35 9.86 -6.04
C ARG A 308 13.59 10.57 -5.53
N ASN A 309 13.90 11.74 -6.08
CA ASN A 309 15.09 12.50 -5.68
C ASN A 309 15.05 12.91 -4.20
N ALA A 310 13.86 13.15 -3.62
CA ALA A 310 13.69 13.45 -2.20
C ALA A 310 13.96 12.26 -1.28
N ILE A 311 13.79 11.02 -1.75
CA ILE A 311 14.00 9.79 -0.97
C ILE A 311 15.32 9.07 -1.29
N GLU A 312 15.97 9.44 -2.39
CA GLU A 312 17.26 8.90 -2.82
C GLU A 312 18.42 9.55 -2.05
N GLN A 313 19.55 8.84 -1.90
CA GLN A 313 20.77 9.48 -1.40
C GLN A 313 21.30 10.38 -2.52
N PRO A 314 21.78 11.60 -2.24
CA PRO A 314 22.74 12.22 -3.13
C PRO A 314 23.87 11.21 -3.30
N ARG A 315 24.07 10.68 -4.51
CA ARG A 315 25.28 9.90 -4.76
C ARG A 315 26.42 10.81 -4.32
N ARG A 316 27.27 10.33 -3.40
CA ARG A 316 28.60 10.92 -3.27
C ARG A 316 29.19 10.80 -4.67
N THR A 317 29.19 11.89 -5.44
CA THR A 317 30.12 12.05 -6.53
C THR A 317 31.47 11.91 -5.84
N LEU A 318 32.10 10.73 -5.98
CA LEU A 318 33.53 10.64 -5.79
C LEU A 318 34.06 11.77 -6.66
N ARG A 319 34.60 12.83 -6.03
CA ARG A 319 35.40 13.80 -6.78
C ARG A 319 36.36 12.94 -7.58
N PRO A 320 36.53 13.16 -8.90
CA PRO A 320 37.66 12.54 -9.58
C PRO A 320 38.87 12.84 -8.70
N GLY A 321 39.53 11.79 -8.21
CA GLY A 321 40.77 11.95 -7.47
C GLY A 321 41.71 12.79 -8.33
N PRO A 322 42.65 13.55 -7.72
CA PRO A 322 43.63 14.28 -8.51
C PRO A 322 44.19 13.31 -9.54
N GLN A 323 44.03 13.63 -10.83
CA GLN A 323 44.65 12.85 -11.89
C GLN A 323 46.13 12.82 -11.54
N LEU A 324 46.64 11.64 -11.19
CA LEU A 324 48.07 11.42 -11.11
C LEU A 324 48.55 11.63 -12.54
N VAL A 325 49.06 12.83 -12.80
CA VAL A 325 49.85 13.11 -13.98
C VAL A 325 51.03 12.15 -13.90
N HIS A 326 50.98 11.10 -14.72
CA HIS A 326 52.14 10.28 -14.97
C HIS A 326 53.16 11.21 -15.63
N MET A 327 54.08 11.74 -14.84
CA MET A 327 55.28 12.36 -15.38
C MET A 327 56.12 11.22 -15.94
N ASP A 328 56.05 11.07 -17.26
CA ASP A 328 56.95 10.19 -17.97
C ASP A 328 58.37 10.75 -17.80
N GLY A 329 59.26 9.90 -17.31
CA GLY A 329 60.61 10.26 -16.95
C GLY A 329 61.42 10.54 -18.20
N GLY A 330 61.54 11.81 -18.56
CA GLY A 330 62.56 12.24 -19.51
C GLY A 330 62.25 13.57 -20.17
N GLN A 331 62.75 14.67 -19.60
CA GLN A 331 63.48 15.69 -20.37
C GLN A 331 64.14 16.75 -19.47
N ARG A 332 65.18 17.36 -20.04
CA ARG A 332 66.28 18.13 -19.45
C ARG A 332 65.85 19.50 -18.90
N PRO A 333 66.62 20.12 -17.97
CA PRO A 333 66.24 21.40 -17.37
C PRO A 333 66.43 22.55 -18.38
N GLY A 334 65.38 23.33 -18.66
CA GLY A 334 65.56 24.59 -19.39
C GLY A 334 64.40 25.24 -20.15
N GLN A 335 63.14 24.79 -20.11
CA GLN A 335 62.05 25.50 -20.80
C GLN A 335 60.79 25.65 -19.94
N GLY A 336 60.29 26.89 -19.86
CA GLY A 336 59.10 27.28 -19.09
C GLY A 336 57.82 26.64 -19.61
N ILE A 337 56.91 26.36 -18.68
CA ILE A 337 55.59 25.76 -18.95
C ILE A 337 54.67 26.83 -19.52
N ILE A 338 54.16 26.65 -20.74
CA ILE A 338 53.02 27.37 -21.28
C ILE A 338 51.76 26.55 -20.96
N ILE A 339 50.84 27.11 -20.20
CA ILE A 339 49.52 26.53 -19.92
C ILE A 339 48.53 27.14 -20.93
N THR A 340 48.06 26.35 -21.89
CA THR A 340 46.92 26.72 -22.74
C THR A 340 45.63 26.14 -22.15
N THR A 341 44.74 27.01 -21.68
CA THR A 341 43.35 26.67 -21.36
C THR A 341 42.49 26.79 -22.61
N GLU A 342 42.03 25.67 -23.18
CA GLU A 342 40.98 25.69 -24.21
C GLU A 342 39.60 25.80 -23.57
N HIS A 343 38.91 26.87 -23.92
CA HIS A 343 37.50 27.14 -23.64
C HIS A 343 36.71 26.63 -24.85
N LEU A 344 35.87 25.60 -24.68
CA LEU A 344 34.97 25.13 -25.74
C LEU A 344 33.61 25.83 -25.59
N ASP A 345 33.43 26.89 -26.37
CA ASP A 345 32.14 27.51 -26.64
C ASP A 345 31.37 26.75 -27.74
N HIS A 346 30.05 26.87 -27.66
CA HIS A 346 29.02 26.34 -28.55
C HIS A 346 29.27 26.55 -30.05
N VAL A 347 28.91 25.54 -30.87
CA VAL A 347 28.51 25.75 -32.27
C VAL A 347 27.24 24.96 -32.57
N THR A 348 26.17 25.69 -32.83
CA THR A 348 25.00 25.33 -33.65
C THR A 348 25.37 25.33 -35.13
N THR A 349 24.85 24.41 -35.95
CA THR A 349 24.18 24.70 -37.24
C THR A 349 23.66 23.44 -37.94
N ASP A 350 22.64 23.71 -38.76
CA ASP A 350 21.78 22.85 -39.57
C ASP A 350 22.47 21.89 -40.55
N HIS A 351 21.78 20.76 -40.81
CA HIS A 351 21.49 20.25 -42.16
C HIS A 351 20.21 19.40 -42.15
#